data_AF-A0A2D7VW40-F1
#
_entry.id   AF-A0A2D7VW40-F1
#
_cell.length_a   1.000
_cell.length_b   1.000
_cell.length_c   1.000
_cell.angle_alpha   90.00
_cell.angle_beta   90.00
_cell.angle_gamma   90.00
#
_symmetry.space_group_name_H-M   'P 1'
#
loop_
_entity.id
_entity.type
_entity.pdbx_description
1 polymer ?
#
loop_
_entity_poly.entity_id
_entity_poly.type
_entity_poly.pdbx_seq_one_letter_code
_entity_poly.pdbx_strand_id
1 'polypeptide(L)'
;DNGIRTNCTLVFSAGQALLAAKAGATYVSPFIGRLDDISTDGLNLIAEIRLIYDNYGFETQILAASVRHTMHVLECAKIGSDVMTGPLSSIEGLLKHPLTDIGLAKFLEDYKKGN
;
A
#
# COMPACT_ATOMS: atom_id res chain seq x y z
N ASP A 1 26.90 -3.20 -5.17
CA ASP A 1 28.35 -2.92 -5.24
C ASP A 1 28.83 -1.76 -4.36
N ASN A 2 28.11 -0.63 -4.27
CA ASN A 2 28.52 0.53 -3.43
C ASN A 2 27.81 0.65 -2.06
N GLY A 3 26.99 -0.34 -1.66
CA GLY A 3 26.18 -0.28 -0.43
C GLY A 3 25.09 0.80 -0.39
N ILE A 4 24.84 1.48 -1.51
CA ILE A 4 23.81 2.51 -1.62
C ILE A 4 22.44 1.84 -1.78
N ARG A 5 21.49 2.18 -0.90
CA ARG A 5 20.11 1.70 -0.99
C ARG A 5 19.42 2.29 -2.22
N THR A 6 18.69 1.46 -2.95
CA THR A 6 18.07 1.83 -4.22
C THR A 6 16.58 1.52 -4.22
N ASN A 7 15.82 2.38 -4.88
CA ASN A 7 14.40 2.16 -5.16
C ASN A 7 14.19 2.11 -6.68
N CYS A 8 13.81 0.94 -7.20
CA CYS A 8 13.43 0.78 -8.60
C CYS A 8 11.98 1.22 -8.79
N THR A 9 11.77 2.34 -9.49
CA THR A 9 10.45 2.95 -9.71
C THR A 9 9.90 2.66 -11.10
N LEU A 10 8.66 3.10 -11.38
CA LEU A 10 7.96 2.87 -12.65
C LEU A 10 7.83 1.38 -13.01
N VAL A 11 7.46 0.56 -12.03
CA VAL A 11 7.20 -0.87 -12.23
C VAL A 11 5.70 -1.09 -12.48
N PHE A 12 5.38 -1.84 -13.52
CA PHE A 12 4.03 -2.12 -14.02
C PHE A 12 3.79 -3.61 -14.29
N SER A 13 4.77 -4.48 -14.05
CA SER A 13 4.61 -5.94 -14.18
C SER A 13 5.47 -6.72 -13.20
N ALA A 14 5.04 -7.93 -12.87
CA ALA A 14 5.78 -8.83 -11.99
C ALA A 14 7.17 -9.20 -12.54
N GLY A 15 7.32 -9.30 -13.87
CA GLY A 15 8.60 -9.53 -14.52
C GLY A 15 9.60 -8.39 -14.29
N GLN A 16 9.15 -7.14 -14.32
CA GLN A 16 10.00 -5.98 -14.00
C GLN A 16 10.42 -6.00 -12.52
N ALA A 17 9.50 -6.33 -11.61
CA ALA A 17 9.80 -6.46 -10.19
C ALA A 17 10.81 -7.59 -9.90
N LEU A 18 10.69 -8.72 -10.60
CA LEU A 18 11.64 -9.83 -10.51
C LEU A 18 13.06 -9.40 -10.92
N LEU A 19 13.19 -8.66 -12.02
CA LEU A 19 14.49 -8.13 -12.46
C LEU A 19 15.07 -7.13 -11.47
N ALA A 20 14.24 -6.24 -10.91
CA ALA A 20 14.67 -5.28 -9.89
C ALA A 20 15.22 -5.99 -8.63
N ALA A 21 14.53 -7.03 -8.15
CA ALA A 21 15.00 -7.81 -7.02
C ALA A 21 16.30 -8.56 -7.32
N LYS A 22 16.41 -9.17 -8.51
CA LYS A 22 17.66 -9.84 -8.94
C LYS A 22 18.84 -8.88 -9.10
N ALA A 23 18.58 -7.62 -9.41
CA ALA A 23 19.60 -6.57 -9.45
C ALA A 23 19.99 -6.06 -8.05
N GLY A 24 19.35 -6.53 -6.97
CA GLY A 24 19.65 -6.15 -5.60
C GLY A 24 19.01 -4.83 -5.16
N ALA A 25 17.84 -4.47 -5.72
CA ALA A 25 17.12 -3.29 -5.28
C ALA A 25 16.70 -3.41 -3.80
N THR A 26 16.81 -2.32 -3.04
CA THR A 26 16.25 -2.28 -1.67
C THR A 26 14.73 -2.23 -1.70
N TYR A 27 14.18 -1.40 -2.60
CA TYR A 27 12.74 -1.26 -2.81
C TYR A 27 12.39 -1.44 -4.28
N VAL A 28 11.20 -1.98 -4.51
CA VAL A 28 10.52 -1.92 -5.81
C VAL A 28 9.24 -1.11 -5.65
N SER A 29 8.97 -0.16 -6.56
CA SER A 29 7.78 0.69 -6.53
C SER A 29 6.84 0.38 -7.70
N PRO A 30 5.91 -0.59 -7.56
CA PRO A 30 4.82 -0.80 -8.50
C PRO A 30 3.77 0.33 -8.44
N PHE A 31 3.33 0.83 -9.60
CA PHE A 31 2.42 1.99 -9.70
C PHE A 31 0.97 1.55 -9.90
N ILE A 32 0.29 1.16 -8.83
CA ILE A 32 -1.04 0.53 -8.89
C ILE A 32 -2.12 1.46 -9.44
N GLY A 33 -2.18 2.72 -8.96
CA GLY A 33 -3.22 3.64 -9.40
C GLY A 33 -3.13 4.02 -10.88
N ARG A 34 -1.95 3.89 -11.51
CA ARG A 34 -1.81 4.10 -12.95
C ARG A 34 -2.29 2.89 -13.76
N LEU A 35 -2.28 1.69 -13.18
CA LEU A 35 -2.88 0.51 -13.79
C LEU A 35 -4.40 0.61 -13.72
N ASP A 36 -4.94 1.06 -12.59
CA ASP A 36 -6.38 1.25 -12.44
C ASP A 36 -6.91 2.30 -13.44
N ASP A 37 -6.14 3.38 -13.69
CA ASP A 37 -6.46 4.40 -14.69
C ASP A 37 -6.63 3.83 -16.12
N ILE A 38 -6.03 2.67 -16.40
CA ILE A 38 -6.15 1.93 -17.68
C ILE A 38 -6.95 0.63 -17.55
N SER A 39 -7.82 0.53 -16.52
CA SER A 39 -8.70 -0.62 -16.28
C SER A 39 -7.97 -1.95 -16.07
N THR A 40 -6.75 -1.90 -15.52
CA THR A 40 -5.98 -3.07 -15.10
C THR A 40 -5.93 -3.10 -13.58
N ASP A 41 -6.15 -4.26 -12.97
CA ASP A 41 -6.13 -4.41 -11.50
C ASP A 41 -4.71 -4.22 -10.95
N GLY A 42 -4.46 -3.03 -10.37
CA GLY A 42 -3.18 -2.71 -9.76
C GLY A 42 -2.88 -3.50 -8.48
N LEU A 43 -3.90 -3.96 -7.75
CA LEU A 43 -3.73 -4.76 -6.53
C LEU A 43 -3.30 -6.19 -6.85
N ASN A 44 -3.80 -6.76 -7.95
CA ASN A 44 -3.34 -8.06 -8.42
C ASN A 44 -1.83 -8.07 -8.69
N LEU A 45 -1.26 -6.97 -9.23
CA LEU A 45 0.18 -6.84 -9.40
C LEU A 45 0.94 -6.93 -8.07
N ILE A 46 0.44 -6.31 -7.00
CA ILE A 46 1.08 -6.42 -5.67
C ILE A 46 1.05 -7.87 -5.18
N ALA A 47 -0.09 -8.56 -5.35
CA ALA A 47 -0.23 -9.95 -4.95
C ALA A 47 0.72 -10.89 -5.70
N GLU A 48 0.86 -10.70 -7.01
CA GLU A 48 1.82 -11.46 -7.83
C GLU A 48 3.27 -11.21 -7.39
N ILE A 49 3.65 -9.95 -7.16
CA ILE A 49 5.01 -9.60 -6.71
C ILE A 49 5.27 -10.21 -5.33
N ARG A 50 4.31 -10.11 -4.39
CA ARG A 50 4.42 -10.68 -3.05
C ARG A 50 4.66 -12.20 -3.12
N LEU A 51 3.82 -12.91 -3.86
CA LEU A 51 3.96 -14.35 -4.06
C LEU A 51 5.34 -14.72 -4.61
N ILE A 52 5.81 -14.00 -5.64
CA ILE A 52 7.14 -14.24 -6.23
C ILE A 52 8.24 -13.97 -5.20
N TYR A 53 8.17 -12.86 -4.48
CA TYR A 53 9.19 -12.48 -3.52
C TYR A 53 9.27 -13.46 -2.36
N ASP A 54 8.14 -13.98 -1.89
CA ASP A 54 8.08 -15.00 -0.85
C ASP A 54 8.64 -16.34 -1.35
N ASN A 55 8.30 -16.74 -2.58
CA ASN A 55 8.79 -18.00 -3.16
C ASN A 55 10.32 -18.04 -3.32
N TYR A 56 10.95 -16.90 -3.61
CA TYR A 56 12.39 -16.81 -3.81
C TYR A 56 13.15 -16.26 -2.60
N GLY A 57 12.46 -15.83 -1.55
CA GLY A 57 13.06 -15.20 -0.39
C GLY A 57 13.79 -13.90 -0.72
N PHE A 58 13.24 -13.07 -1.62
CA PHE A 58 13.84 -11.78 -1.93
C PHE A 58 13.72 -10.82 -0.74
N GLU A 59 14.84 -10.15 -0.40
CA GLU A 59 14.88 -9.10 0.63
C GLU A 59 14.40 -7.73 0.12
N THR A 60 14.22 -7.59 -1.21
CA THR A 60 13.66 -6.39 -1.81
C THR A 60 12.26 -6.14 -1.26
N GLN A 61 12.03 -4.95 -0.72
CA GLN A 61 10.75 -4.56 -0.14
C GLN A 61 9.80 -4.03 -1.21
N ILE A 62 8.55 -4.46 -1.14
CA ILE A 62 7.47 -3.98 -2.00
C ILE A 62 6.97 -2.65 -1.44
N LEU A 63 7.17 -1.58 -2.21
CA LEU A 63 6.69 -0.24 -1.91
C LEU A 63 5.50 0.07 -2.84
N ALA A 64 4.29 -0.27 -2.42
CA ALA A 64 3.09 0.05 -3.20
C ALA A 64 2.98 1.56 -3.43
N ALA A 65 3.15 1.98 -4.68
CA ALA A 65 3.19 3.38 -5.08
C ALA A 65 1.98 3.73 -5.96
N SER A 66 1.77 5.03 -6.16
CA SER A 66 0.58 5.53 -6.86
C SER A 66 -0.73 5.11 -6.18
N VAL A 67 -0.75 5.05 -4.84
CA VAL A 67 -1.97 4.87 -4.04
C VAL A 67 -2.91 6.07 -4.27
N ARG A 68 -4.21 5.81 -4.47
CA ARG A 68 -5.20 6.86 -4.82
C ARG A 68 -6.27 7.07 -3.74
N HIS A 69 -6.61 6.02 -3.00
CA HIS A 69 -7.69 6.04 -2.02
C HIS A 69 -7.42 5.06 -0.87
N THR A 70 -8.19 5.23 0.21
CA THR A 70 -8.14 4.43 1.45
C THR A 70 -8.10 2.92 1.19
N MET A 71 -8.89 2.42 0.21
CA MET A 71 -8.92 0.99 -0.09
C MET A 71 -7.61 0.44 -0.64
N HIS A 72 -6.81 1.22 -1.38
CA HIS A 72 -5.48 0.75 -1.79
C HIS A 72 -4.57 0.51 -0.60
N VAL A 73 -4.63 1.39 0.40
CA VAL A 73 -3.83 1.24 1.61
C VAL A 73 -4.21 -0.05 2.34
N LEU A 74 -5.51 -0.29 2.52
CA LEU A 74 -6.01 -1.46 3.21
C LEU A 74 -5.69 -2.76 2.46
N GLU A 75 -5.93 -2.82 1.15
CA GLU A 75 -5.67 -4.03 0.37
C GLU A 75 -4.18 -4.31 0.22
N CYS A 76 -3.33 -3.28 0.05
CA CYS A 76 -1.88 -3.47 0.06
C CYS A 76 -1.38 -4.04 1.39
N ALA A 77 -1.95 -3.57 2.52
CA ALA A 77 -1.63 -4.11 3.84
C ALA A 77 -2.08 -5.57 4.00
N LYS A 78 -3.27 -5.94 3.51
CA LYS A 78 -3.77 -7.32 3.53
C LYS A 78 -2.94 -8.27 2.69
N ILE A 79 -2.50 -7.83 1.51
CA ILE A 79 -1.66 -8.61 0.61
C ILE A 79 -0.26 -8.84 1.23
N GLY A 80 0.24 -7.90 2.02
CA GLY A 80 1.58 -7.96 2.61
C GLY A 80 2.62 -7.13 1.86
N SER A 81 2.22 -5.99 1.29
CA SER A 81 3.17 -4.96 0.83
C SER A 81 3.95 -4.43 2.04
N ASP A 82 5.28 -4.34 1.93
CA ASP A 82 6.16 -3.92 3.03
C ASP A 82 6.00 -2.44 3.37
N VAL A 83 5.79 -1.61 2.34
CA VAL A 83 5.58 -0.17 2.44
C VAL A 83 4.47 0.25 1.49
N MET A 84 3.77 1.34 1.81
CA MET A 84 2.95 2.09 0.86
C MET A 84 3.42 3.53 0.76
N THR A 85 3.25 4.18 -0.40
CA THR A 85 3.40 5.63 -0.57
C THR A 85 2.19 6.21 -1.32
N GLY A 86 1.65 7.31 -0.82
CA GLY A 86 0.41 7.91 -1.33
C GLY A 86 0.15 9.30 -0.76
N PRO A 87 -0.91 9.97 -1.25
CA PRO A 87 -1.30 11.29 -0.75
C PRO A 87 -1.84 11.19 0.69
N LEU A 88 -1.65 12.26 1.46
CA LEU A 88 -2.13 12.37 2.85
C LEU A 88 -3.63 12.04 2.98
N SER A 89 -4.45 12.44 2.01
CA SER A 89 -5.89 12.18 1.99
C SER A 89 -6.26 10.70 2.04
N SER A 90 -5.47 9.82 1.42
CA SER A 90 -5.70 8.36 1.47
C SER A 90 -5.44 7.79 2.87
N ILE A 91 -4.51 8.41 3.61
CA ILE A 91 -4.16 8.01 4.98
C ILE A 91 -5.18 8.56 5.98
N GLU A 92 -5.49 9.86 5.91
CA GLU A 92 -6.49 10.50 6.77
C GLU A 92 -7.88 9.90 6.59
N GLY A 93 -8.19 9.38 5.40
CA GLY A 93 -9.41 8.63 5.14
C GLY A 93 -9.56 7.38 6.02
N LEU A 94 -8.46 6.77 6.49
CA LEU A 94 -8.49 5.62 7.41
C LEU A 94 -8.94 5.99 8.82
N LEU A 95 -8.80 7.26 9.21
CA LEU A 95 -9.17 7.73 10.55
C LEU A 95 -10.67 8.02 10.70
N LYS A 96 -11.42 8.02 9.59
CA LYS A 96 -12.82 8.46 9.55
C LYS A 96 -13.76 7.27 9.42
N HIS A 97 -14.71 7.15 10.35
CA HIS A 97 -15.79 6.18 10.24
C HIS A 97 -17.10 6.75 10.84
N PRO A 98 -18.22 6.80 10.11
CA PRO A 98 -19.46 7.44 10.58
C PRO A 98 -19.97 6.90 11.92
N LEU A 99 -19.83 5.60 12.16
CA LEU A 99 -20.25 5.00 13.44
C LEU A 99 -19.35 5.43 14.61
N THR A 100 -18.08 5.77 14.35
CA THR A 100 -17.19 6.33 15.38
C THR A 100 -17.66 7.72 15.78
N ASP A 101 -18.01 8.56 14.81
CA ASP A 101 -18.52 9.92 15.06
C ASP A 101 -19.86 9.88 15.82
N ILE A 102 -20.79 9.02 15.37
CA ILE A 102 -22.09 8.82 16.02
C ILE A 102 -21.90 8.30 17.45
N GLY A 103 -21.00 7.33 17.66
CA GLY A 103 -20.70 6.78 18.97
C GLY A 103 -20.13 7.82 19.93
N LEU A 104 -19.16 8.62 19.47
CA LEU A 104 -18.56 9.68 20.27
C LEU A 104 -19.58 10.77 20.65
N ALA A 105 -20.43 11.17 19.71
CA ALA A 105 -21.50 12.13 19.98
C ALA A 105 -22.46 11.62 21.06
N LYS A 106 -22.85 10.34 20.98
CA LYS A 106 -23.72 9.70 21.98
C LYS A 106 -23.07 9.64 23.36
N PHE A 107 -21.79 9.27 23.44
CA PHE A 107 -21.06 9.24 24.72
C PHE A 107 -21.00 10.63 25.38
N LEU A 108 -20.81 11.69 24.60
CA LEU A 108 -20.81 13.07 25.11
C LEU A 108 -22.20 13.53 25.58
N GLU A 109 -23.27 13.07 24.92
CA GLU A 109 -24.65 13.36 25.34
C GLU A 109 -24.99 12.66 26.66
N ASP A 110 -24.68 11.36 26.77
CA ASP A 110 -24.94 10.58 27.97
C ASP A 110 -24.16 11.12 29.18
N TYR A 111 -22.90 11.53 28.98
CA TYR A 111 -22.09 12.16 30.03
C TYR A 111 -22.71 13.45 30.59
N LYS A 112 -23.35 14.26 29.74
CA LYS A 112 -24.01 15.52 30.17
C LYS A 112 -25.33 15.29 30.90
N LYS A 113 -25.93 14.10 30.81
CA LYS A 113 -27.20 13.76 31.47
C LYS A 113 -27.01 13.11 32.84
N GLY A 114 -25.88 12.42 33.03
CA GLY A 114 -25.60 11.60 34.23
C GLY A 114 -24.67 12.22 35.27
N ASN A 115 -24.17 13.44 35.03
CA ASN A 115 -23.40 14.29 35.94
C ASN A 115 -24.06 15.67 36.03
#